data_AF-A0ABD6FJ56-F1
#
_entry.id   AF-A0ABD6FJ56-F1
#
_cell.length_a   1.000
_cell.length_b   1.000
_cell.length_c   1.000
_cell.angle_alpha   90.00
_cell.angle_beta   90.00
_cell.angle_gamma   90.00
#
_symmetry.space_group_name_H-M   'P 1'
#
loop_
_entity.id
_entity.type
_entity.pdbx_description
1 polymer ?
#
loop_
_entity_poly.entity_id
_entity_poly.type
_entity_poly.pdbx_seq_one_letter_code
_entity_poly.pdbx_strand_id
1 'polypeptide(L)' 'YAPGLGLWRGRTSANGDIVVGEDQLRTLVARSRAGEDLAHRIDELLGTAWDEALEPFRHAGDGAPVTWLHQVV' A
#
# COMPACT_ATOMS: atom_id res chain seq x y z
N TYR A 1 1.42 -10.28 -9.59
CA TYR A 1 0.01 -10.51 -9.96
C TYR A 1 -0.74 -10.71 -8.65
N ALA A 2 -1.61 -9.76 -8.25
CA ALA A 2 -2.30 -9.75 -6.96
C ALA A 2 -3.83 -9.76 -7.14
N PRO A 3 -4.40 -10.85 -7.68
CA PRO A 3 -5.84 -10.94 -7.93
C PRO A 3 -6.59 -10.97 -6.59
N GLY A 4 -7.43 -9.95 -6.36
CA GLY A 4 -8.22 -9.82 -5.13
C GLY A 4 -7.85 -8.59 -4.28
N LEU A 5 -6.66 -8.03 -4.46
CA LEU A 5 -6.31 -6.73 -3.90
C LEU A 5 -6.93 -5.64 -4.79
N GLY A 6 -7.92 -4.93 -4.24
CA GLY A 6 -8.56 -3.80 -4.91
C GLY A 6 -7.59 -2.64 -5.15
N LEU A 7 -8.06 -1.57 -5.81
CA LEU A 7 -7.23 -0.41 -6.07
C LEU A 7 -6.87 0.32 -4.77
N TRP A 8 -5.57 0.42 -4.48
CA TRP A 8 -5.06 1.27 -3.41
C TRP A 8 -4.44 2.55 -3.99
N ARG A 9 -4.60 3.66 -3.25
CA ARG A 9 -4.02 4.97 -3.61
C ARG A 9 -3.54 5.65 -2.33
N GLY A 10 -2.30 6.13 -2.35
CA GLY A 10 -1.70 6.91 -1.27
C GLY A 10 -0.79 7.99 -1.83
N ARG A 11 -0.50 9.00 -1.01
CA ARG A 11 0.53 9.98 -1.31
C ARG A 11 1.88 9.42 -0.85
N THR A 12 2.93 9.67 -1.62
CA THR A 12 4.29 9.29 -1.25
C THR A 12 5.18 10.51 -1.15
N SER A 13 6.15 10.44 -0.24
CA SER A 13 7.21 11.44 -0.09
C SER A 13 8.25 11.27 -1.20
N ALA A 14 9.16 12.24 -1.33
CA ALA A 14 10.28 12.14 -2.27
C ALA A 14 11.19 10.93 -1.99
N ASN A 15 11.19 10.40 -0.76
CA ASN A 15 11.99 9.25 -0.35
C ASN A 15 11.25 7.92 -0.52
N GLY A 16 9.98 7.95 -0.95
CA GLY A 16 9.15 6.75 -1.14
C GLY A 16 8.25 6.39 0.04
N ASP A 17 8.33 7.12 1.16
CA ASP A 17 7.47 6.87 2.32
C ASP A 17 6.01 7.23 2.04
N ILE A 18 5.07 6.47 2.59
CA ILE A 18 3.64 6.80 2.50
C ILE A 18 3.32 7.97 3.44
N VAL A 19 2.70 9.01 2.89
CA VAL A 19 2.34 10.23 3.63
C VAL A 19 0.86 10.22 3.98
N VAL A 20 0.60 10.05 5.27
CA VAL A 20 -0.74 10.17 5.85
C VAL A 20 -0.96 11.59 6.36
N GLY A 21 -2.02 12.25 5.91
CA GLY A 21 -2.40 13.57 6.40
C GLY A 21 -3.01 13.50 7.81
N GLU A 22 -2.82 14.55 8.60
CA GLU A 22 -3.41 14.65 9.95
C GLU A 22 -4.93 14.46 9.93
N ASP A 23 -5.63 15.06 8.96
CA ASP A 23 -7.09 14.95 8.83
C ASP A 23 -7.55 13.51 8.54
N GLN A 24 -6.76 12.76 7.77
CA GLN A 24 -7.01 11.34 7.52
C GLN A 24 -6.85 10.53 8.81
N LEU A 25 -5.80 10.80 9.58
CA LEU A 25 -5.57 10.15 10.87
C LEU A 25 -6.67 10.48 11.88
N ARG A 26 -7.08 11.75 11.98
CA ARG A 26 -8.20 12.18 12.85
C ARG A 26 -9.49 11.48 12.48
N THR A 27 -9.80 11.41 11.18
CA THR A 27 -11.00 10.72 10.68
C THR A 27 -10.96 9.24 11.00
N LEU A 28 -9.80 8.60 10.85
CA LEU A 28 -9.60 7.18 11.11
C LEU A 28 -9.78 6.86 12.60
N VAL A 29 -9.16 7.64 13.49
CA VAL A 29 -9.33 7.51 14.94
C VAL A 29 -10.78 7.75 15.36
N ALA A 30 -11.44 8.77 14.83
CA ALA A 30 -12.84 9.08 15.16
C ALA A 30 -13.82 7.97 14.73
N ARG A 31 -13.48 7.19 13.69
CA ARG A 31 -14.30 6.08 13.19
C ARG A 31 -13.98 4.74 13.86
N SER A 32 -12.83 4.63 14.52
CA SER A 32 -12.37 3.39 15.11
C SER A 32 -13.08 3.14 16.45
N ARG A 33 -13.61 1.93 16.64
CA ARG A 33 -14.40 1.59 17.84
C ARG A 33 -13.59 0.84 18.92
N ALA A 34 -12.46 0.26 18.54
CA ALA A 34 -11.55 -0.50 19.40
C ALA A 34 -10.11 -0.39 18.88
N GLY A 35 -9.13 -0.72 19.73
CA GLY A 35 -7.71 -0.65 19.36
C GLY A 35 -7.32 -1.58 18.20
N GLU A 36 -7.92 -2.77 18.11
CA GLU A 36 -7.67 -3.71 17.01
C GLU A 36 -8.25 -3.21 15.67
N ASP A 37 -9.42 -2.58 15.70
CA ASP A 37 -10.04 -1.94 14.51
C ASP A 37 -9.19 -0.75 14.04
N LEU A 38 -8.58 -0.01 14.96
CA LEU A 38 -7.64 1.06 14.63
C LEU A 38 -6.39 0.51 13.92
N ALA A 39 -5.77 -0.54 14.46
CA ALA A 39 -4.59 -1.16 13.87
C ALA A 39 -4.88 -1.67 12.45
N HIS A 40 -5.98 -2.39 12.27
CA HIS A 40 -6.37 -2.91 10.97
C HIS A 40 -6.61 -1.79 9.93
N ARG A 41 -7.27 -0.70 10.32
CA ARG A 41 -7.47 0.46 9.45
C ARG A 41 -6.17 1.17 9.10
N ILE A 42 -5.19 1.17 10.00
CA ILE A 42 -3.86 1.70 9.72
C ILE A 42 -3.17 0.84 8.65
N ASP A 43 -3.25 -0.49 8.74
CA ASP A 43 -2.68 -1.39 7.72
C ASP A 43 -3.32 -1.17 6.34
N GLU A 44 -4.64 -0.98 6.29
CA GLU A 44 -5.34 -0.61 5.05
C GLU A 44 -4.87 0.74 4.50
N LEU A 45 -4.72 1.74 5.38
CA LEU A 45 -4.28 3.08 5.00
C LEU A 45 -2.84 3.08 4.47
N LEU A 46 -1.97 2.28 5.07
CA LEU A 46 -0.59 2.08 4.64
C LEU A 46 -0.47 1.16 3.43
N GLY A 47 -1.54 0.48 3.04
CA GLY A 47 -1.51 -0.44 1.90
C GLY A 47 -0.59 -1.64 2.15
N THR A 48 -0.47 -2.10 3.40
CA THR A 48 0.45 -3.19 3.80
C THR A 48 0.28 -4.42 2.92
N ALA A 49 -0.95 -4.81 2.59
CA ALA A 49 -1.20 -5.97 1.74
C ALA A 49 -0.67 -5.79 0.29
N TRP A 50 -0.64 -4.55 -0.21
CA TRP A 50 0.01 -4.24 -1.48
C TRP A 50 1.53 -4.25 -1.35
N ASP A 51 2.09 -3.72 -0.26
CA ASP A 51 3.53 -3.78 0.01
C ASP A 51 4.02 -5.23 0.07
N GLU A 52 3.34 -6.10 0.83
CA GLU A 52 3.63 -7.54 0.91
C GLU A 52 3.52 -8.25 -0.46
N ALA A 53 2.47 -7.93 -1.23
CA ALA A 53 2.29 -8.52 -2.56
C ALA A 53 3.33 -8.04 -3.58
N LEU A 54 3.91 -6.86 -3.36
CA LEU A 54 4.93 -6.27 -4.21
C LEU A 54 6.36 -6.58 -3.75
N GLU A 55 6.53 -7.06 -2.52
CA GLU A 55 7.83 -7.40 -1.93
C GLU A 55 8.69 -8.31 -2.82
N PRO A 56 8.17 -9.37 -3.48
CA PRO A 56 8.97 -10.20 -4.37
C PRO A 56 9.55 -9.46 -5.58
N PHE A 57 8.97 -8.31 -5.96
CA PHE A 57 9.42 -7.49 -7.08
C PHE A 57 10.44 -6.43 -6.66
N ARG A 58 10.66 -6.22 -5.36
CA ARG A 58 11.60 -5.21 -4.82
C ARG A 58 13.05 -5.49 -5.25
N HIS A 59 13.40 -6.76 -5.42
CA HIS A 59 14.74 -7.21 -5.79
C HIS A 59 14.92 -7.51 -7.28
N ALA A 60 13.91 -7.28 -8.13
CA ALA A 60 13.97 -7.63 -9.55
C ALA A 60 15.00 -6.83 -10.38
N GLY A 61 15.79 -5.96 -9.76
CA GLY A 61 16.91 -5.23 -10.37
C GLY A 61 18.24 -6.00 -10.47
N ASP A 62 18.39 -7.13 -9.78
CA ASP A 62 19.68 -7.86 -9.70
C ASP A 62 19.77 -9.08 -10.64
N GLY A 63 19.24 -8.94 -11.87
CA GLY A 63 19.45 -9.92 -12.96
C GLY A 63 18.30 -10.89 -13.25
N ALA A 64 17.09 -10.67 -12.73
CA ALA A 64 15.90 -11.45 -13.12
C ALA A 64 15.33 -10.96 -14.48
N PRO A 65 14.84 -11.85 -15.36
CA PRO A 65 14.26 -11.45 -16.64
C PRO A 65 13.02 -10.57 -16.39
N VAL A 66 13.13 -9.30 -16.80
CA VAL A 66 12.08 -8.28 -16.70
C VAL A 66 10.81 -8.78 -17.39
N THR A 67 9.81 -9.16 -16.60
CA THR A 67 8.47 -9.44 -17.13
C THR A 67 7.76 -8.11 -17.33
N TRP A 68 7.80 -7.60 -18.57
CA TRP A 68 7.13 -6.36 -18.95
C TRP A 68 5.61 -6.46 -18.72
N LEU A 69 5.05 -5.52 -17.94
CA LEU A 69 3.61 -5.28 -17.89
C LEU A 69 3.17 -4.74 -19.27
N HIS A 70 2.61 -5.61 -20.11
CA HIS A 70 2.07 -5.24 -21.41
C HIS A 70 0.84 -4.35 -21.25
N GLN A 71 0.90 -3.13 -21.75
CA GLN A 71 -0.26 -2.27 -21.94
C GLN A 71 -1.01 -2.75 -23.19
N VAL A 72 -2.20 -3.32 -23.01
CA VAL A 72 -3.13 -3.56 -24.12
C VAL A 72 -3.86 -2.24 -24.39
N VAL A 73 -3.70 -1.71 -25.61
CA VAL A 73 -4.43 -0.55 -26.14
C VAL A 73 -5.82 -0.94 -26.62
#